data_AF-A0A3B0PIB9-F1
#
_entry.id   AF-A0A3B0PIB9-F1
#
_cell.length_a   1.000
_cell.length_b   1.000
_cell.length_c   1.000
_cell.angle_alpha   90.00
_cell.angle_beta   90.00
_cell.angle_gamma   90.00
#
_symmetry.space_group_name_H-M   'P 1'
#
loop_
_entity.id
_entity.type
_entity.pdbx_description
1 polymer ?
#
loop_
_entity_poly.entity_id
_entity_poly.type
_entity_poly.pdbx_seq_one_letter_code
_entity_poly.pdbx_strand_id
1 'polypeptide(L)'
;MSYLNDEFFNKSELFEEFSMSKITEVLVKVSDVLGLSAEINQQVQTNMNKKLSIQQKEFILREKVKVLQEELSNINVPINEDDYSRDLKDKVKNKIYPDSVKKLISEENKRSSEMMPVSPEASISKTYVANLKKLPW
;
A
#
# COMPACT_ATOMS: atom_id res chain seq x y z
N MET A 1 19.23 29.88 -33.93
CA MET A 1 19.64 30.13 -32.54
C MET A 1 20.48 28.96 -32.06
N SER A 2 21.72 28.93 -32.54
CA SER A 2 22.77 27.99 -32.13
C SER A 2 23.38 28.54 -30.84
N TYR A 3 23.17 27.87 -29.70
CA TYR A 3 23.60 28.36 -28.38
C TYR A 3 24.81 27.61 -27.82
N LEU A 4 25.62 26.98 -28.66
CA LEU A 4 26.93 26.50 -28.24
C LEU A 4 27.97 27.20 -29.08
N ASN A 5 28.48 28.28 -28.50
CA ASN A 5 29.60 29.06 -29.00
C ASN A 5 30.80 28.12 -29.18
N ASP A 6 31.22 27.90 -30.42
CA ASP A 6 32.33 27.01 -30.85
C ASP A 6 33.73 27.53 -30.43
N GLU A 7 33.82 28.41 -29.43
CA GLU A 7 35.07 29.12 -29.06
C GLU A 7 35.82 28.55 -27.86
N PHE A 8 35.29 27.55 -27.14
CA PHE A 8 35.91 27.11 -25.89
C PHE A 8 36.71 25.81 -25.96
N PHE A 9 36.54 24.99 -26.98
CA PHE A 9 37.32 23.76 -27.14
C PHE A 9 37.54 23.46 -28.61
N ASN A 10 38.79 23.57 -29.06
CA ASN A 10 39.22 22.94 -30.31
C ASN A 10 38.90 21.44 -30.21
N LYS A 11 37.79 21.01 -30.82
CA LYS A 11 37.42 19.58 -30.88
C LYS A 11 38.57 18.75 -31.43
N SER A 12 39.34 19.30 -32.37
CA SER A 12 40.50 18.63 -32.97
C SER A 12 41.64 18.36 -31.98
N GLU A 13 41.86 19.26 -31.01
CA GLU A 13 42.95 19.17 -30.02
C GLU A 13 42.58 18.18 -28.89
N LEU A 14 41.31 18.16 -28.49
CA LEU A 14 40.77 17.18 -27.54
C LEU A 14 40.80 15.74 -28.09
N PHE A 15 40.70 15.58 -29.41
CA PHE A 15 40.81 14.28 -30.10
C PHE A 15 42.25 13.79 -30.22
N GLU A 16 43.25 14.69 -30.30
CA GLU A 16 44.67 14.30 -30.33
C GLU A 16 45.21 13.91 -28.95
N GLU A 17 44.70 14.52 -27.87
CA GLU A 17 45.12 14.23 -26.49
C GLU A 17 44.49 12.93 -25.93
N PHE A 18 43.31 12.54 -26.45
CA PHE A 18 42.68 11.27 -26.13
C PHE A 18 43.23 10.16 -27.02
N SER A 19 44.30 9.50 -26.53
CA SER A 19 44.71 8.19 -27.05
C SER A 19 43.47 7.31 -27.23
N MET A 20 43.32 6.71 -28.41
CA MET A 20 42.19 5.84 -28.77
C MET A 20 41.91 4.78 -27.68
N SER A 21 42.97 4.35 -26.98
CA SER A 21 42.94 3.44 -25.84
C SER A 21 42.11 3.95 -24.65
N LYS A 22 42.19 5.25 -24.32
CA LYS A 22 41.43 5.85 -23.21
C LYS A 22 39.94 5.96 -23.54
N ILE A 23 39.61 6.29 -24.80
CA ILE A 23 38.22 6.34 -25.27
C ILE A 23 37.60 4.94 -25.21
N THR A 24 38.33 3.91 -25.66
CA THR A 24 37.85 2.52 -25.57
C THR A 24 37.63 2.08 -24.12
N GLU A 25 38.50 2.47 -23.19
CA GLU A 25 38.35 2.12 -21.77
C GLU A 25 37.11 2.80 -21.15
N VAL A 26 36.87 4.07 -21.47
CA VAL A 26 35.68 4.80 -21.00
C VAL A 26 34.41 4.19 -21.60
N LEU A 27 34.41 3.84 -22.88
CA LEU A 27 33.26 3.20 -23.53
C LEU A 27 32.91 1.84 -22.92
N VAL A 28 33.92 1.03 -22.58
CA VAL A 28 33.69 -0.25 -21.88
C VAL A 28 33.04 -0.02 -20.52
N LYS A 29 33.59 0.90 -19.72
CA LYS A 29 33.00 1.24 -18.40
C LYS A 29 31.56 1.75 -18.52
N VAL A 30 31.28 2.58 -19.52
CA VAL A 30 29.92 3.09 -19.76
C VAL A 30 29.00 1.95 -20.19
N SER A 31 29.46 1.04 -21.06
CA SER A 31 28.70 -0.15 -21.46
C SER A 31 28.37 -1.04 -20.27
N ASP A 32 29.32 -1.26 -19.36
CA ASP A 32 29.10 -2.08 -18.15
C ASP A 32 28.07 -1.46 -17.22
N VAL A 33 28.15 -0.14 -17.00
CA VAL A 33 27.17 0.60 -16.19
C VAL A 33 25.77 0.57 -16.82
N LEU A 34 25.69 0.72 -18.14
CA LEU A 34 24.41 0.61 -18.86
C LEU A 34 23.83 -0.81 -18.80
N GLY A 35 24.67 -1.84 -18.87
CA GLY A 35 24.28 -3.23 -18.71
C GLY A 35 23.69 -3.51 -17.32
N LEU A 36 24.39 -3.07 -16.27
CA LEU A 36 23.90 -3.16 -14.88
C LEU A 36 22.57 -2.41 -14.70
N SER A 37 22.44 -1.21 -15.27
CA SER A 37 21.20 -0.45 -15.22
C SER A 37 20.04 -1.18 -15.92
N ALA A 38 20.29 -1.79 -17.07
CA ALA A 38 19.29 -2.57 -17.80
C ALA A 38 18.82 -3.79 -17.00
N GLU A 39 19.75 -4.52 -16.37
CA GLU A 39 19.44 -5.67 -15.53
C GLU A 39 18.59 -5.28 -14.31
N ILE A 40 18.96 -4.20 -13.61
CA ILE A 40 18.18 -3.67 -12.48
C ILE A 40 16.78 -3.27 -12.94
N ASN A 41 16.66 -2.57 -14.07
CA ASN A 41 15.37 -2.16 -14.62
C ASN A 41 14.50 -3.38 -14.95
N GLN A 42 15.06 -4.42 -15.56
CA GLN A 42 14.35 -5.66 -15.86
C GLN A 42 13.86 -6.37 -14.58
N GLN A 43 14.71 -6.42 -13.56
CA GLN A 43 14.36 -7.02 -12.27
C GLN A 43 13.23 -6.24 -11.56
N VAL A 44 13.29 -4.91 -11.58
CA VAL A 44 12.24 -4.04 -11.02
C VAL A 44 10.93 -4.25 -11.76
N GLN A 45 10.94 -4.26 -13.09
CA GLN A 45 9.75 -4.50 -13.91
C GLN A 45 9.12 -5.86 -13.63
N THR A 46 9.94 -6.91 -13.50
CA THR A 46 9.46 -8.26 -13.20
C THR A 46 8.80 -8.32 -11.82
N ASN A 47 9.41 -7.69 -10.81
CA ASN A 47 8.85 -7.65 -9.46
C ASN A 47 7.57 -6.80 -9.38
N MET A 48 7.50 -5.70 -10.12
CA MET A 48 6.31 -4.87 -10.23
C MET A 48 5.14 -5.66 -10.84
N ASN A 49 5.38 -6.36 -11.96
CA ASN A 49 4.37 -7.20 -12.61
C ASN A 49 3.85 -8.31 -11.70
N LYS A 50 4.74 -8.98 -10.95
CA LYS A 50 4.35 -10.00 -9.96
C LYS A 50 3.44 -9.42 -8.87
N LYS A 51 3.84 -8.30 -8.26
CA LYS A 51 3.04 -7.64 -7.22
C LYS A 51 1.69 -7.17 -7.74
N LEU A 52 1.65 -6.56 -8.92
CA LEU A 52 0.43 -6.10 -9.55
C LEU A 52 -0.54 -7.27 -9.83
N SER A 53 -0.03 -8.39 -10.35
CA SER A 53 -0.86 -9.58 -10.60
C SER A 53 -1.48 -10.14 -9.31
N ILE A 54 -0.72 -10.18 -8.21
CA ILE A 54 -1.23 -10.62 -6.90
C ILE A 54 -2.31 -9.67 -6.40
N GLN A 55 -2.07 -8.35 -6.47
CA GLN A 55 -3.03 -7.34 -6.03
C GLN A 55 -4.33 -7.38 -6.86
N GLN A 56 -4.22 -7.52 -8.19
CA GLN A 56 -5.38 -7.67 -9.07
C GLN A 56 -6.18 -8.94 -8.74
N LYS A 57 -5.48 -10.06 -8.51
CA LYS A 57 -6.12 -11.33 -8.11
C LYS A 57 -6.85 -11.18 -6.78
N GLU A 58 -6.21 -10.56 -5.78
CA GLU A 58 -6.82 -10.32 -4.47
C GLU A 58 -8.04 -9.41 -4.57
N PHE A 59 -7.94 -8.33 -5.35
CA PHE A 59 -9.05 -7.40 -5.60
C PHE A 59 -10.25 -8.13 -6.21
N ILE A 60 -10.03 -8.92 -7.27
CA ILE A 60 -11.09 -9.70 -7.93
C ILE A 60 -11.71 -10.70 -6.96
N LEU A 61 -10.90 -11.39 -6.13
CA LEU A 61 -11.41 -12.34 -5.15
C LEU A 61 -12.26 -11.65 -4.08
N ARG A 62 -11.82 -10.49 -3.56
CA ARG A 62 -12.60 -9.71 -2.59
C ARG A 62 -13.93 -9.26 -3.18
N GLU A 63 -13.94 -8.80 -4.42
CA GLU A 63 -15.17 -8.37 -5.07
C GLU A 63 -16.13 -9.54 -5.30
N LYS A 64 -15.60 -10.70 -5.72
CA LYS A 64 -16.39 -11.94 -5.80
C LYS A 64 -16.99 -12.33 -4.44
N VAL A 65 -16.22 -12.24 -3.36
CA VAL A 65 -16.73 -12.55 -2.01
C VAL A 65 -17.83 -11.58 -1.60
N LYS A 66 -17.70 -10.28 -1.88
CA LYS A 66 -18.77 -9.31 -1.61
C LYS A 66 -20.04 -9.61 -2.38
N VAL A 67 -19.94 -9.85 -3.69
CA VAL A 67 -21.09 -10.23 -4.51
C VAL A 67 -21.74 -11.50 -3.97
N LEU A 68 -20.95 -12.52 -3.60
CA LEU A 68 -21.48 -13.73 -2.96
C LEU A 68 -22.16 -13.45 -1.61
N GLN A 69 -21.62 -12.55 -0.79
CA GLN A 69 -22.25 -12.15 0.48
C GLN A 69 -23.56 -11.40 0.26
N GLU A 70 -23.63 -10.53 -0.75
CA GLU A 70 -24.86 -9.83 -1.14
C GLU A 70 -25.91 -10.82 -1.65
N GLU A 71 -25.53 -11.74 -2.54
CA GLU A 71 -26.41 -12.81 -3.03
C GLU A 71 -26.89 -13.73 -1.88
N LEU A 72 -26.01 -14.14 -0.96
CA LEU A 72 -26.39 -14.95 0.21
C LEU A 72 -27.31 -14.18 1.18
N SER A 73 -27.08 -12.87 1.34
CA SER A 73 -27.95 -11.99 2.14
C SER A 73 -29.33 -11.85 1.48
N ASN A 74 -29.41 -11.81 0.15
CA ASN A 74 -30.67 -11.81 -0.60
C ASN A 74 -31.43 -13.14 -0.47
N ILE A 75 -30.74 -14.26 -0.20
CA ILE A 75 -31.36 -15.59 -0.02
C ILE A 75 -31.76 -15.83 1.45
N ASN A 76 -31.63 -14.85 2.36
CA ASN A 76 -31.95 -15.00 3.79
C ASN A 76 -31.24 -16.22 4.42
N VAL A 77 -30.08 -16.62 3.89
CA VAL A 77 -29.21 -17.58 4.56
C VAL A 77 -28.45 -16.78 5.61
N PRO A 78 -28.67 -17.02 6.92
CA PRO A 78 -27.89 -16.34 7.94
C PRO A 78 -26.44 -16.76 7.75
N ILE A 79 -25.64 -15.89 7.15
CA ILE A 79 -24.19 -15.96 7.24
C ILE A 79 -23.94 -15.87 8.74
N ASN A 80 -23.45 -16.97 9.32
CA ASN A 80 -23.02 -16.97 10.71
C ASN A 80 -21.91 -15.93 10.79
N GLU A 81 -22.29 -14.70 11.15
CA GLU A 81 -21.46 -13.65 11.69
C GLU A 81 -20.44 -14.36 12.59
N ASP A 82 -19.19 -14.37 12.14
CA ASP A 82 -18.06 -15.01 12.82
C ASP A 82 -18.20 -14.79 14.33
N ASP A 83 -17.99 -15.84 15.14
CA ASP A 83 -18.12 -15.82 16.61
C ASP A 83 -17.36 -14.66 17.28
N TYR A 84 -16.41 -14.04 16.57
CA TYR A 84 -15.72 -12.82 16.96
C TYR A 84 -16.62 -11.58 17.07
N SER A 85 -17.62 -11.46 16.19
CA SER A 85 -18.61 -10.37 16.19
C SER A 85 -19.71 -10.59 17.22
N ARG A 86 -20.06 -11.84 17.54
CA ARG A 86 -20.89 -12.18 18.70
C ARG A 86 -20.20 -11.84 20.03
N ASP A 87 -18.92 -12.16 20.20
CA ASP A 87 -18.21 -11.84 21.43
C ASP A 87 -18.05 -10.32 21.65
N LEU A 88 -18.00 -9.54 20.56
CA LEU A 88 -18.09 -8.07 20.64
C LEU A 88 -19.49 -7.55 20.98
N LYS A 89 -20.56 -8.21 20.50
CA LYS A 89 -21.96 -7.86 20.82
C LYS A 89 -22.35 -8.27 22.25
N ASP A 90 -21.83 -9.39 22.76
CA ASP A 90 -22.21 -9.94 24.07
C ASP A 90 -21.55 -9.21 25.26
N LYS A 91 -20.32 -8.71 25.11
CA LYS A 91 -19.67 -7.90 26.17
C LYS A 91 -20.30 -6.51 26.35
N VAL A 92 -21.04 -6.01 25.36
CA VAL A 92 -21.79 -4.74 25.47
C VAL A 92 -23.06 -4.93 26.28
N LYS A 93 -23.67 -6.12 26.26
CA LYS A 93 -24.91 -6.40 27.01
C LYS A 93 -24.70 -6.64 28.50
N ASN A 94 -23.48 -6.97 28.94
CA ASN A 94 -23.22 -7.35 30.33
C ASN A 94 -22.66 -6.21 31.22
N LYS A 95 -22.51 -4.99 30.68
CA LYS A 95 -22.19 -3.80 31.46
C LYS A 95 -23.26 -2.73 31.20
N ILE A 96 -23.86 -2.23 32.27
CA ILE A 96 -24.82 -1.12 32.20
C ILE A 96 -24.01 0.15 31.90
N TYR A 97 -23.91 0.54 30.64
CA TYR A 97 -23.31 1.82 30.27
C TYR A 97 -24.38 2.92 30.31
N PRO A 98 -24.05 4.13 30.81
CA PRO A 98 -24.88 5.32 30.59
C PRO A 98 -25.13 5.55 29.09
N ASP A 99 -26.30 6.05 28.72
CA ASP A 99 -26.68 6.17 27.30
C ASP A 99 -25.76 7.11 26.51
N SER A 100 -25.18 8.12 27.17
CA SER A 100 -24.14 8.98 26.61
C SER A 100 -22.91 8.19 26.15
N VAL A 101 -22.50 7.19 26.94
CA VAL A 101 -21.32 6.34 26.68
C VAL A 101 -21.63 5.33 25.58
N LYS A 102 -22.84 4.75 25.57
CA LYS A 102 -23.27 3.85 24.49
C LYS A 102 -23.24 4.55 23.13
N LYS A 103 -23.77 5.78 23.07
CA LYS A 103 -23.78 6.58 21.84
C LYS A 103 -22.36 6.83 21.34
N LEU A 104 -21.46 7.21 22.25
CA LEU A 104 -20.06 7.50 21.94
C LEU A 104 -19.30 6.25 21.45
N ILE A 105 -19.54 5.08 22.07
CA ILE A 105 -19.00 3.80 21.62
C ILE A 105 -19.54 3.42 20.23
N SER A 106 -20.82 3.67 19.95
CA SER A 106 -21.43 3.38 18.65
C SER A 106 -20.87 4.27 17.54
N GLU A 107 -20.72 5.57 17.79
CA GLU A 107 -20.13 6.52 16.84
C GLU A 107 -18.69 6.14 16.51
N GLU A 108 -17.90 5.81 17.53
CA GLU A 108 -16.49 5.49 17.37
C GLU A 108 -16.28 4.12 16.69
N ASN A 109 -17.14 3.13 16.96
CA ASN A 109 -17.12 1.86 16.22
C ASN A 109 -17.50 2.03 14.75
N LYS A 110 -18.50 2.88 14.45
CA LYS A 110 -18.88 3.19 13.06
C LYS A 110 -17.72 3.85 12.32
N ARG A 111 -17.10 4.85 12.95
CA ARG A 111 -15.92 5.53 12.43
C ARG A 111 -14.75 4.56 12.20
N SER A 112 -14.48 3.65 13.13
CA SER A 112 -13.44 2.62 12.95
C SER A 112 -13.75 1.62 11.85
N SER A 113 -15.02 1.37 11.53
CA SER A 113 -15.44 0.44 10.47
C SER A 113 -15.33 1.06 9.07
N GLU A 114 -15.46 2.39 8.96
CA GLU A 114 -15.31 3.13 7.70
C GLU A 114 -13.83 3.40 7.36
N MET A 115 -12.93 3.32 8.35
CA MET A 115 -11.48 3.51 8.16
C MET A 115 -10.78 2.25 7.66
N MET A 116 -9.66 2.42 6.94
CA MET A 116 -8.80 1.30 6.55
C MET A 116 -8.31 0.54 7.81
N PRO A 117 -8.39 -0.80 7.86
CA PRO A 117 -8.08 -1.58 9.07
C PRO A 117 -6.66 -1.41 9.62
N VAL A 118 -5.73 -0.95 8.77
CA VAL A 118 -4.30 -0.79 9.05
C VAL A 118 -3.94 0.67 9.42
N SER A 119 -4.91 1.59 9.37
CA SER A 119 -4.62 2.99 9.67
C SER A 119 -4.37 3.19 11.18
N PRO A 120 -3.37 4.01 11.56
CA PRO A 120 -3.12 4.39 12.95
C PRO A 120 -4.36 4.96 13.66
N GLU A 121 -5.20 5.69 12.94
CA GLU A 121 -6.45 6.28 13.42
C GLU A 121 -7.47 5.22 13.84
N ALA A 122 -7.57 4.12 13.08
CA ALA A 122 -8.43 2.99 13.45
C ALA A 122 -7.90 2.28 14.71
N SER A 123 -6.58 2.21 14.89
CA SER A 123 -5.96 1.64 16.10
C SER A 123 -6.23 2.51 17.34
N ILE A 124 -6.15 3.83 17.19
CA ILE A 124 -6.47 4.80 18.26
C ILE A 124 -7.95 4.68 18.65
N SER A 125 -8.84 4.64 17.66
CA SER A 125 -10.29 4.49 17.84
C SER A 125 -10.65 3.22 18.64
N LYS A 126 -10.10 2.07 18.24
CA LYS A 126 -10.27 0.79 18.94
C LYS A 126 -9.73 0.82 20.37
N THR A 127 -8.58 1.46 20.57
CA THR A 127 -7.96 1.60 21.90
C THR A 127 -8.81 2.47 22.83
N TYR A 128 -9.38 3.55 22.30
CA TYR A 128 -10.27 4.43 23.05
C TYR A 128 -11.54 3.70 23.50
N VAL A 129 -12.20 2.96 22.59
CA VAL A 129 -13.36 2.11 22.94
C VAL A 129 -12.98 1.04 23.97
N ALA A 130 -11.79 0.45 23.85
CA ALA A 130 -11.31 -0.53 24.83
C ALA A 130 -11.09 0.08 26.22
N ASN A 131 -10.58 1.32 26.30
CA ASN A 131 -10.43 2.04 27.56
C ASN A 131 -11.78 2.39 28.20
N LEU A 132 -12.75 2.86 27.40
CA LEU A 132 -14.11 3.10 27.87
C LEU A 132 -14.74 1.82 28.46
N LYS A 133 -14.52 0.65 27.84
CA LYS A 133 -15.04 -0.63 28.36
C LYS A 133 -14.38 -1.08 29.67
N LYS A 134 -13.18 -0.60 30.00
CA LYS A 134 -12.45 -0.96 31.23
C LYS A 134 -12.91 -0.18 32.45
N LEU A 135 -13.54 0.98 32.26
CA LEU A 135 -14.03 1.80 33.37
C LEU A 135 -15.20 1.11 34.10
N PRO A 136 -15.27 1.24 35.45
CA PRO A 136 -16.43 0.84 36.23
C PRO A 136 -17.48 1.95 36.12
N TRP A 137 -18.37 1.82 35.14
CA TRP A 137 -19.54 2.68 34.98
C TRP A 137 -20.64 2.32 35.97
#